data_AF-A0A6A3JZ29-F1
#
_entry.id   AF-A0A6A3JZ29-F1
#
_cell.length_a   1.000
_cell.length_b   1.000
_cell.length_c   1.000
_cell.angle_alpha   90.00
_cell.angle_beta   90.00
_cell.angle_gamma   90.00
#
_symmetry.space_group_name_H-M   'P 1'
#
loop_
_entity.id
_entity.type
_entity.pdbx_description
1 polymer ?
#
loop_
_entity_poly.entity_id
_entity_poly.type
_entity_poly.pdbx_seq_one_letter_code
_entity_poly.pdbx_strand_id
1 'polypeptide(L)'
;MEASSRYLKEALLPSSKIFFAFDGTNSDLARQLYFRAKAGDSARSFTSLQLPPRLQNRLDELRLVWEELPGIAQRALLWDSGFAVSPSNEVIQIWPLGGWSMVDLAVPLVEFQAVGCVETNCTQSDNTTSLSNLFCNGAQMLSAARCAVEDFVDKSDTHSAMWKTGGNPEVVPTPLVMRHIWKDGGSNISYDVAAVHTVGKDDEAAYGECPTT
;
A
#
# COMPACT_ATOMS: atom_id res chain seq x y z
N MET A 1 2.43 -33.14 -18.86
CA MET A 1 1.99 -31.76 -18.55
C MET A 1 0.66 -31.84 -17.80
N GLU A 2 0.66 -32.21 -16.51
CA GLU A 2 -0.61 -32.35 -15.75
C GLU A 2 -0.46 -32.34 -14.22
N ALA A 3 0.69 -31.89 -13.70
CA ALA A 3 0.97 -31.88 -12.25
C ALA A 3 0.85 -30.49 -11.60
N SER A 4 0.82 -29.40 -12.39
CA SER A 4 0.81 -28.02 -11.87
C SER A 4 -0.58 -27.59 -11.33
N SER A 5 -1.67 -28.13 -11.90
CA SER A 5 -3.03 -27.73 -11.53
C SER A 5 -3.48 -28.22 -10.14
N ARG A 6 -2.87 -29.28 -9.59
CA ARG A 6 -3.38 -29.90 -8.34
C ARG A 6 -3.02 -29.10 -7.08
N TYR A 7 -1.84 -28.47 -7.03
CA TYR A 7 -1.40 -27.72 -5.83
C TYR A 7 -2.10 -26.36 -5.67
N LEU A 8 -2.53 -25.73 -6.77
CA LEU A 8 -3.28 -24.46 -6.74
C LEU A 8 -4.75 -24.63 -6.31
N LYS A 9 -5.30 -25.86 -6.32
CA LYS A 9 -6.73 -26.11 -6.03
C LYS A 9 -7.09 -26.17 -4.54
N GLU A 10 -6.11 -26.22 -3.64
CA GLU A 10 -6.34 -26.38 -2.20
C GLU A 10 -6.08 -25.13 -1.36
N ALA A 11 -5.65 -24.02 -1.98
CA ALA A 11 -5.59 -22.75 -1.27
C ALA A 11 -7.01 -22.28 -0.95
N LEU A 12 -7.37 -22.21 0.33
CA LEU A 12 -8.59 -21.58 0.81
C LEU A 12 -8.54 -20.09 0.44
N LEU A 13 -9.21 -19.72 -0.65
CA LEU A 13 -9.29 -18.34 -1.10
C LEU A 13 -10.20 -17.53 -0.15
N PRO A 14 -9.92 -16.23 0.08
CA PRO A 14 -10.79 -15.37 0.89
C PRO A 14 -12.21 -15.38 0.33
N SER A 15 -13.17 -15.93 1.09
CA SER A 15 -14.44 -16.42 0.53
C SER A 15 -15.62 -15.46 0.65
N SER A 16 -15.49 -14.29 1.29
CA SER A 16 -16.62 -13.37 1.39
C SER A 16 -16.24 -11.88 1.47
N LYS A 17 -17.05 -11.03 0.83
CA LYS A 17 -16.99 -9.56 0.95
C LYS A 17 -17.46 -9.05 2.33
N ILE A 18 -18.09 -9.91 3.13
CA ILE A 18 -18.85 -9.52 4.33
C ILE A 18 -17.91 -8.99 5.45
N PHE A 19 -16.62 -9.33 5.40
CA PHE A 19 -15.60 -8.91 6.38
C PHE A 19 -14.50 -8.03 5.78
N PHE A 20 -14.64 -7.58 4.53
CA PHE A 20 -13.62 -6.78 3.86
C PHE A 20 -14.28 -5.65 3.07
N ALA A 21 -13.99 -4.42 3.47
CA ALA A 21 -14.39 -3.20 2.77
C ALA A 21 -13.17 -2.59 2.06
N PHE A 22 -13.41 -2.04 0.86
CA PHE A 22 -12.42 -1.31 0.06
C PHE A 22 -12.48 0.18 0.41
N ASP A 23 -12.38 0.47 1.70
CA ASP A 23 -12.58 1.80 2.27
C ASP A 23 -11.32 2.30 3.01
N GLY A 24 -10.17 1.67 2.75
CA GLY A 24 -8.88 2.07 3.33
C GLY A 24 -8.78 1.89 4.85
N THR A 25 -9.73 1.22 5.51
CA THR A 25 -9.66 0.97 6.97
C THR A 25 -8.82 -0.25 7.34
N ASN A 26 -8.32 -0.98 6.33
CA ASN A 26 -7.39 -2.09 6.46
C ASN A 26 -6.37 -2.02 5.33
N SER A 27 -5.30 -2.81 5.43
CA SER A 27 -4.28 -2.91 4.39
C SER A 27 -4.15 -4.33 3.86
N ASP A 28 -5.22 -5.13 3.81
CA ASP A 28 -5.22 -6.44 3.13
C ASP A 28 -5.30 -6.25 1.61
N LEU A 29 -4.24 -5.67 1.03
CA LEU A 29 -4.15 -5.37 -0.39
C LEU A 29 -4.17 -6.65 -1.24
N ALA A 30 -3.66 -7.77 -0.71
CA ALA A 30 -3.70 -9.05 -1.42
C ALA A 30 -5.14 -9.52 -1.65
N ARG A 31 -6.01 -9.39 -0.65
CA ARG A 31 -7.44 -9.67 -0.79
C ARG A 31 -8.15 -8.67 -1.70
N GLN A 32 -7.80 -7.37 -1.61
CA GLN A 32 -8.31 -6.38 -2.54
C GLN A 32 -7.98 -6.75 -3.99
N LEU A 33 -6.71 -7.04 -4.27
CA LEU A 33 -6.22 -7.43 -5.58
C LEU A 33 -6.88 -8.71 -6.11
N TYR A 34 -7.11 -9.70 -5.23
CA TYR A 34 -7.86 -10.91 -5.58
C TYR A 34 -9.28 -10.59 -6.08
N PHE A 35 -10.01 -9.73 -5.37
CA PHE A 35 -11.36 -9.34 -5.77
C PHE A 35 -11.37 -8.49 -7.05
N ARG A 36 -10.37 -7.64 -7.27
CA ARG A 36 -10.24 -6.88 -8.52
C ARG A 36 -9.95 -7.79 -9.71
N ALA A 37 -9.10 -8.80 -9.56
CA ALA A 37 -8.93 -9.85 -10.57
C ALA A 37 -10.24 -10.62 -10.85
N LYS A 38 -11.03 -10.93 -9.80
CA LYS A 38 -12.35 -11.57 -9.97
C LYS A 38 -13.37 -10.69 -10.71
N ALA A 39 -13.25 -9.38 -10.57
CA ALA A 39 -14.08 -8.41 -11.29
C ALA A 39 -13.65 -8.21 -12.75
N GLY A 40 -12.54 -8.81 -13.17
CA GLY A 40 -12.03 -8.73 -14.55
C GLY A 40 -10.99 -7.64 -14.77
N ASP A 41 -10.53 -6.97 -13.71
CA ASP A 41 -9.51 -5.94 -13.85
C ASP A 41 -8.14 -6.52 -14.16
N SER A 42 -7.26 -5.65 -14.63
CA SER A 42 -5.87 -5.98 -14.89
C SER A 42 -4.96 -4.82 -14.46
N ALA A 43 -3.69 -5.12 -14.29
CA ALA A 43 -2.64 -4.13 -14.08
C ALA A 43 -1.41 -4.53 -14.86
N ARG A 44 -0.63 -3.53 -15.26
CA ARG A 44 0.66 -3.74 -15.93
C ARG A 44 1.59 -4.54 -15.03
N SER A 45 2.23 -5.57 -15.57
CA SER A 45 3.26 -6.33 -14.85
C SER A 45 4.49 -5.47 -14.55
N PHE A 46 5.12 -5.70 -13.41
CA PHE A 46 6.44 -5.17 -13.10
C PHE A 46 7.47 -5.88 -13.96
N THR A 47 8.22 -5.11 -14.75
CA THR A 47 9.27 -5.65 -15.62
C THR A 47 10.64 -5.43 -14.98
N SER A 48 11.53 -6.42 -15.07
CA SER A 48 12.93 -6.30 -14.63
C SER A 48 13.09 -5.99 -13.13
N LEU A 49 12.16 -6.48 -12.31
CA LEU A 49 12.21 -6.32 -10.86
C LEU A 49 13.23 -7.31 -10.28
N GLN A 50 14.16 -6.83 -9.46
CA GLN A 50 15.08 -7.73 -8.75
C GLN A 50 14.37 -8.35 -7.55
N LEU A 51 14.05 -9.64 -7.64
CA LEU A 51 13.31 -10.34 -6.59
C LEU A 51 14.21 -10.69 -5.40
N PRO A 52 13.80 -10.35 -4.17
CA PRO A 52 14.43 -10.88 -2.96
C PRO A 52 14.38 -12.41 -2.94
N PRO A 53 15.40 -13.10 -2.37
CA PRO A 53 15.44 -14.55 -2.29
C PRO A 53 14.19 -15.18 -1.68
N ARG A 54 13.57 -14.50 -0.70
CA ARG A 54 12.32 -14.96 -0.07
C ARG A 54 11.17 -15.07 -1.07
N LEU A 55 11.02 -14.12 -1.99
CA LEU A 55 10.00 -14.17 -3.04
C LEU A 55 10.32 -15.26 -4.06
N GLN A 56 11.58 -15.36 -4.49
CA GLN A 56 12.01 -16.38 -5.43
C GLN A 56 11.75 -17.79 -4.88
N ASN A 57 12.12 -18.06 -3.63
CA ASN A 57 11.88 -19.35 -2.99
C ASN A 57 10.38 -19.71 -2.94
N ARG A 58 9.53 -18.74 -2.59
CA ARG A 58 8.07 -18.94 -2.54
C ARG A 58 7.49 -19.24 -3.94
N LEU A 59 7.99 -18.58 -4.97
CA LEU A 59 7.63 -18.87 -6.36
C LEU A 59 8.08 -20.27 -6.78
N ASP A 60 9.31 -20.65 -6.45
CA ASP A 60 9.92 -21.94 -6.80
C ASP A 60 9.17 -23.11 -6.14
N GLU A 61 8.79 -22.97 -4.87
CA GLU A 61 7.97 -23.96 -4.13
C GLU A 61 6.63 -24.22 -4.84
N LEU A 62 6.03 -23.17 -5.40
CA LEU A 62 4.77 -23.24 -6.14
C LEU A 62 4.96 -23.50 -7.64
N ARG A 63 6.22 -23.60 -8.11
CA ARG A 63 6.61 -23.73 -9.52
C ARG A 63 6.02 -22.63 -10.40
N LEU A 64 6.04 -21.40 -9.90
CA LEU A 64 5.58 -20.21 -10.59
C LEU A 64 6.78 -19.42 -11.11
N VAL A 65 6.60 -18.75 -12.25
CA VAL A 65 7.59 -17.84 -12.83
C VAL A 65 7.07 -16.41 -12.68
N TRP A 66 7.84 -15.53 -12.05
CA TRP A 66 7.42 -14.14 -11.78
C TRP A 66 6.92 -13.41 -13.02
N GLU A 67 7.65 -13.50 -14.12
CA GLU A 67 7.33 -12.82 -15.38
C GLU A 67 6.06 -13.36 -16.07
N GLU A 68 5.62 -14.57 -15.70
CA GLU A 68 4.39 -15.17 -16.21
C GLU A 68 3.16 -14.83 -15.34
N LEU A 69 3.37 -14.24 -14.16
CA LEU A 69 2.28 -13.82 -13.30
C LEU A 69 1.58 -12.58 -13.88
N PRO A 70 0.23 -12.52 -13.88
CA PRO A 70 -0.49 -11.28 -14.15
C PRO A 70 -0.06 -10.18 -13.19
N GLY A 71 -0.03 -8.92 -13.65
CA GLY A 71 0.44 -7.81 -12.82
C GLY A 71 -0.32 -7.62 -11.49
N ILE A 72 -1.61 -8.01 -11.42
CA ILE A 72 -2.37 -8.04 -10.17
C ILE A 72 -1.80 -9.10 -9.19
N ALA A 73 -1.48 -10.29 -9.69
CA ALA A 73 -0.92 -11.36 -8.87
C ALA A 73 0.50 -11.00 -8.38
N GLN A 74 1.29 -10.32 -9.20
CA GLN A 74 2.59 -9.78 -8.81
C GLN A 74 2.48 -8.80 -7.62
N ARG A 75 1.56 -7.84 -7.69
CA ARG A 75 1.29 -6.89 -6.59
C ARG A 75 0.83 -7.60 -5.31
N ALA A 76 -0.06 -8.58 -5.46
CA ALA A 76 -0.58 -9.33 -4.32
C ALA A 76 0.52 -10.14 -3.63
N LEU A 77 1.38 -10.80 -4.42
CA LEU A 77 2.49 -11.59 -3.92
C LEU A 77 3.55 -10.72 -3.21
N LEU A 78 3.86 -9.54 -3.76
CA LEU A 78 4.77 -8.58 -3.12
C LEU A 78 4.25 -8.19 -1.74
N TRP A 79 3.02 -7.69 -1.68
CA TRP A 79 2.42 -7.19 -0.45
C TRP A 79 2.30 -8.27 0.63
N ASP A 80 1.75 -9.43 0.27
CA ASP A 80 1.56 -10.56 1.19
C ASP A 80 2.89 -11.12 1.71
N SER A 81 3.99 -10.89 0.97
CA SER A 81 5.33 -11.31 1.38
C SER A 81 6.10 -10.25 2.18
N GLY A 82 5.49 -9.10 2.47
CA GLY A 82 6.12 -8.01 3.22
C GLY A 82 6.98 -7.09 2.38
N PHE A 83 6.62 -6.88 1.11
CA PHE A 83 7.36 -6.01 0.19
C PHE A 83 6.43 -5.03 -0.54
N ALA A 84 7.02 -3.92 -0.96
CA ALA A 84 6.44 -2.94 -1.86
C ALA A 84 7.48 -2.54 -2.92
N VAL A 85 7.13 -1.59 -3.79
CA VAL A 85 8.07 -1.01 -4.75
C VAL A 85 8.33 0.46 -4.45
N SER A 86 9.51 0.96 -4.80
CA SER A 86 9.79 2.40 -4.84
C SER A 86 9.31 3.02 -6.18
N PRO A 87 9.31 4.36 -6.32
CA PRO A 87 9.04 5.01 -7.62
C PRO A 87 10.02 4.61 -8.73
N SER A 88 11.24 4.18 -8.36
CA SER A 88 12.27 3.64 -9.25
C SER A 88 12.12 2.14 -9.55
N ASN A 89 11.03 1.50 -9.10
CA ASN A 89 10.74 0.08 -9.28
C ASN A 89 11.74 -0.84 -8.56
N GLU A 90 12.32 -0.38 -7.45
CA GLU A 90 13.15 -1.19 -6.54
C GLU A 90 12.24 -1.88 -5.52
N VAL A 91 12.56 -3.12 -5.14
CA VAL A 91 11.78 -3.84 -4.12
C VAL A 91 12.21 -3.38 -2.74
N ILE A 92 11.25 -2.89 -1.96
CA ILE A 92 11.46 -2.35 -0.62
C ILE A 92 10.85 -3.31 0.40
N GLN A 93 11.67 -3.78 1.34
CA GLN A 93 11.16 -4.59 2.45
C GLN A 93 10.36 -3.75 3.45
N ILE A 94 9.25 -4.30 3.94
CA ILE A 94 8.40 -3.71 4.98
C ILE A 94 8.44 -4.60 6.22
N TRP A 95 8.66 -3.98 7.37
CA TRP A 95 8.59 -4.63 8.68
C TRP A 95 7.45 -4.01 9.51
N PRO A 96 6.33 -4.72 9.71
CA PRO A 96 5.34 -4.34 10.69
C PRO A 96 5.96 -4.17 12.08
N LEU A 97 5.55 -3.14 12.82
CA LEU A 97 6.04 -2.85 14.16
C LEU A 97 5.15 -3.52 15.22
N GLY A 98 5.76 -4.02 16.29
CA GLY A 98 5.02 -4.62 17.40
C GLY A 98 4.19 -5.83 16.98
N GLY A 99 2.89 -5.81 17.29
CA GLY A 99 1.94 -6.89 16.97
C GLY A 99 1.18 -6.71 15.66
N TRP A 100 1.50 -5.69 14.86
CA TRP A 100 0.83 -5.44 13.58
C TRP A 100 1.27 -6.45 12.52
N SER A 101 0.46 -6.56 11.47
CA SER A 101 0.73 -7.40 10.31
C SER A 101 0.57 -6.59 9.02
N MET A 102 0.96 -7.15 7.87
CA MET A 102 0.76 -6.50 6.57
C MET A 102 -0.71 -6.17 6.28
N VAL A 103 -1.68 -6.86 6.90
CA VAL A 103 -3.12 -6.58 6.70
C VAL A 103 -3.64 -5.44 7.57
N ASP A 104 -2.85 -4.99 8.55
CA ASP A 104 -3.24 -4.02 9.58
C ASP A 104 -2.35 -2.77 9.62
N LEU A 105 -1.67 -2.41 8.53
CA LEU A 105 -0.79 -1.23 8.47
C LEU A 105 -1.55 0.08 8.26
N ALA A 106 -2.74 0.05 7.65
CA ALA A 106 -3.57 1.23 7.49
C ALA A 106 -3.94 1.79 8.87
N VAL A 107 -3.59 3.06 9.13
CA VAL A 107 -3.85 3.72 10.41
C VAL A 107 -5.31 4.19 10.45
N PRO A 108 -6.14 3.70 11.39
CA PRO A 108 -7.52 4.15 11.53
C PRO A 108 -7.60 5.61 11.98
N LEU A 109 -8.70 6.29 11.62
CA LEU A 109 -8.94 7.68 11.99
C LEU A 109 -8.75 7.95 13.49
N VAL A 110 -9.23 7.05 14.36
CA VAL A 110 -9.10 7.22 15.81
C VAL A 110 -7.65 7.24 16.28
N GLU A 111 -6.76 6.46 15.68
CA GLU A 111 -5.33 6.44 16.02
C GLU A 111 -4.59 7.63 15.42
N PHE A 112 -4.99 8.04 14.20
CA PHE A 112 -4.50 9.28 13.58
C PHE A 112 -4.84 10.51 14.43
N GLN A 113 -6.08 10.60 14.93
CA GLN A 113 -6.50 11.66 15.84
C GLN A 113 -5.85 11.55 17.22
N ALA A 114 -5.57 10.35 17.71
CA ALA A 114 -4.94 10.14 19.03
C ALA A 114 -3.52 10.71 19.11
N VAL A 115 -2.78 10.76 18.00
CA VAL A 115 -1.46 11.44 17.94
C VAL A 115 -1.58 12.95 17.67
N GLY A 116 -2.81 13.48 17.67
CA GLY A 116 -3.10 14.91 17.50
C GLY A 116 -3.09 15.38 16.05
N CYS A 117 -3.21 14.46 15.08
CA CYS A 117 -3.36 14.85 13.69
C CYS A 117 -4.82 15.18 13.35
N VAL A 118 -5.00 16.05 12.36
CA VAL A 118 -6.29 16.56 11.90
C VAL A 118 -6.52 16.13 10.46
N GLU A 119 -7.67 15.54 10.21
CA GLU A 119 -8.14 15.14 8.88
C GLU A 119 -8.90 16.26 8.16
N THR A 120 -8.97 16.17 6.83
CA THR A 120 -9.92 16.90 6.00
C THR A 120 -10.87 15.91 5.34
N ASN A 121 -12.11 16.35 5.11
CA ASN A 121 -13.13 15.55 4.46
C ASN A 121 -12.98 15.62 2.94
N CYS A 122 -12.72 14.45 2.33
CA CYS A 122 -12.56 14.25 0.90
C CYS A 122 -13.61 13.30 0.33
N THR A 123 -14.82 13.30 0.91
CA THR A 123 -15.96 12.48 0.46
C THR A 123 -16.10 12.50 -1.06
N GLN A 124 -16.26 11.32 -1.64
CA GLN A 124 -16.32 11.13 -3.09
C GLN A 124 -17.66 11.61 -3.66
N SER A 125 -17.72 11.72 -4.99
CA SER A 125 -18.92 12.18 -5.72
C SER A 125 -20.15 11.27 -5.53
N ASP A 126 -19.94 10.02 -5.14
CA ASP A 126 -20.99 9.04 -4.81
C ASP A 126 -21.37 9.03 -3.32
N ASN A 127 -20.94 10.05 -2.56
CA ASN A 127 -21.08 10.19 -1.11
C ASN A 127 -20.31 9.17 -0.25
N THR A 128 -19.41 8.37 -0.85
CA THR A 128 -18.57 7.48 -0.06
C THR A 128 -17.56 8.29 0.76
N THR A 129 -17.52 8.04 2.07
CA THR A 129 -16.62 8.76 2.97
C THR A 129 -15.16 8.48 2.61
N SER A 130 -14.40 9.56 2.45
CA SER A 130 -12.96 9.54 2.27
C SER A 130 -12.36 10.70 3.04
N LEU A 131 -11.21 10.47 3.66
CA LEU A 131 -10.51 11.41 4.53
C LEU A 131 -9.05 11.47 4.11
N SER A 132 -8.45 12.65 4.23
CA SER A 132 -7.04 12.88 3.94
C SER A 132 -6.41 13.66 5.09
N ASN A 133 -5.08 13.60 5.24
CA ASN A 133 -4.39 14.39 6.25
C ASN A 133 -4.46 15.89 5.93
N LEU A 134 -4.74 16.73 6.94
CA LEU A 134 -4.71 18.19 6.85
C LEU A 134 -3.56 18.75 7.69
N PHE A 135 -3.53 18.45 8.99
CA PHE A 135 -2.48 18.91 9.90
C PHE A 135 -1.89 17.75 10.69
N CYS A 136 -0.65 17.40 10.41
CA CYS A 136 0.06 16.30 11.05
C CYS A 136 1.57 16.51 10.80
N ASN A 137 2.35 16.73 11.85
CA ASN A 137 3.80 16.87 11.70
C ASN A 137 4.49 15.49 11.70
N GLY A 138 5.78 15.46 11.36
CA GLY A 138 6.51 14.20 11.22
C GLY A 138 6.62 13.41 12.53
N ALA A 139 6.71 14.07 13.70
CA ALA A 139 6.74 13.38 14.99
C ALA A 139 5.40 12.67 15.28
N GLN A 140 4.28 13.31 14.95
CA GLN A 140 2.95 12.72 15.10
C GLN A 140 2.76 11.55 14.12
N MET A 141 3.15 11.72 12.86
CA MET A 141 3.10 10.65 11.85
C MET A 141 3.92 9.44 12.27
N LEU A 142 5.17 9.64 12.71
CA LEU A 142 6.04 8.58 13.19
C LEU A 142 5.49 7.89 14.44
N SER A 143 4.74 8.63 15.29
CA SER A 143 4.09 8.05 16.47
C SER A 143 2.89 7.17 16.12
N ALA A 144 2.22 7.42 14.99
CA ALA A 144 1.12 6.60 14.49
C ALA A 144 1.57 5.47 13.54
N ALA A 145 2.83 5.48 13.09
CA ALA A 145 3.33 4.53 12.12
C ALA A 145 3.26 3.08 12.64
N ARG A 146 2.77 2.17 11.78
CA ARG A 146 2.62 0.74 12.09
C ARG A 146 3.69 -0.16 11.45
N CYS A 147 4.59 0.41 10.66
CA CYS A 147 5.69 -0.31 10.02
C CYS A 147 6.94 0.57 9.87
N ALA A 148 8.09 -0.08 9.71
CA ALA A 148 9.30 0.49 9.15
C ALA A 148 9.54 -0.11 7.75
N VAL A 149 10.32 0.58 6.93
CA VAL A 149 10.70 0.11 5.58
C VAL A 149 12.21 0.10 5.43
N GLU A 150 12.71 -0.69 4.49
CA GLU A 150 14.12 -0.72 4.10
C GLU A 150 14.55 0.68 3.65
N ASP A 151 15.77 1.10 4.00
CA ASP A 151 16.28 2.38 3.54
C ASP A 151 16.58 2.31 2.03
N PHE A 152 16.10 3.31 1.30
CA PHE A 152 16.25 3.40 -0.15
C PHE A 152 16.33 4.85 -0.60
N VAL A 153 16.95 5.11 -1.74
CA VAL A 153 17.05 6.46 -2.28
C VAL A 153 15.80 6.79 -3.07
N ASP A 154 14.94 7.64 -2.50
CA ASP A 154 13.83 8.24 -3.22
C ASP A 154 14.24 9.59 -3.82
N LYS A 155 14.19 9.69 -5.15
CA LYS A 155 14.49 10.94 -5.88
C LYS A 155 13.22 11.68 -6.28
N SER A 156 12.07 11.22 -5.85
CA SER A 156 10.79 11.73 -6.31
C SER A 156 10.40 13.06 -5.65
N ASP A 157 11.05 13.46 -4.55
CA ASP A 157 10.81 14.72 -3.80
C ASP A 157 9.31 15.03 -3.68
N THR A 158 8.62 14.18 -2.92
CA THR A 158 7.17 14.15 -2.86
C THR A 158 6.66 14.98 -1.69
N HIS A 159 5.64 15.78 -1.99
CA HIS A 159 4.81 16.48 -1.01
C HIS A 159 3.36 15.95 -1.07
N SER A 160 3.19 14.66 -1.33
CA SER A 160 1.88 14.01 -1.39
C SER A 160 1.29 13.76 0.00
N ALA A 161 0.00 13.46 0.06
CA ALA A 161 -0.67 13.06 1.28
C ALA A 161 -0.05 11.77 1.85
N MET A 162 0.22 11.75 3.16
CA MET A 162 0.86 10.62 3.85
C MET A 162 -0.14 9.74 4.62
N TRP A 163 -1.39 10.19 4.76
CA TRP A 163 -2.46 9.41 5.36
C TRP A 163 -3.79 9.69 4.66
N LYS A 164 -4.50 8.61 4.31
CA LYS A 164 -5.86 8.65 3.77
C LYS A 164 -6.65 7.43 4.23
N THR A 165 -7.97 7.58 4.30
CA THR A 165 -8.93 6.48 4.38
C THR A 165 -10.02 6.69 3.36
N GLY A 166 -10.67 5.64 2.90
CA GLY A 166 -11.62 5.67 1.79
C GLY A 166 -10.91 5.73 0.44
N GLY A 167 -11.62 6.21 -0.57
CA GLY A 167 -11.11 6.27 -1.93
C GLY A 167 -11.95 5.43 -2.89
N ASN A 168 -11.51 5.37 -4.15
CA ASN A 168 -12.23 4.66 -5.20
C ASN A 168 -12.03 3.14 -5.00
N PRO A 169 -13.08 2.37 -4.69
CA PRO A 169 -12.98 0.93 -4.42
C PRO A 169 -12.67 0.09 -5.68
N GLU A 170 -12.71 0.72 -6.86
CA GLU A 170 -12.40 0.09 -8.14
C GLU A 170 -10.94 0.23 -8.57
N VAL A 171 -10.15 1.03 -7.85
CA VAL A 171 -8.72 1.14 -8.09
C VAL A 171 -8.03 -0.20 -7.82
N VAL A 172 -7.13 -0.59 -8.74
CA VAL A 172 -6.19 -1.69 -8.54
C VAL A 172 -4.98 -1.15 -7.78
N PRO A 173 -4.83 -1.44 -6.47
CA PRO A 173 -3.81 -0.79 -5.67
C PRO A 173 -2.43 -1.27 -6.07
N THR A 174 -1.47 -0.35 -6.15
CA THR A 174 -0.05 -0.68 -6.30
C THR A 174 0.64 -0.36 -4.98
N PRO A 175 1.26 -1.34 -4.29
CA PRO A 175 1.98 -1.08 -3.05
C PRO A 175 3.26 -0.29 -3.37
N LEU A 176 3.18 1.03 -3.26
CA LEU A 176 4.25 1.97 -3.57
C LEU A 176 4.74 2.61 -2.28
N VAL A 177 6.02 2.52 -1.96
CA VAL A 177 6.61 3.25 -0.82
C VAL A 177 7.28 4.50 -1.34
N MET A 178 6.92 5.64 -0.77
CA MET A 178 7.55 6.92 -1.06
C MET A 178 8.13 7.54 0.21
N ARG A 179 9.26 8.25 0.08
CA ARG A 179 9.88 9.00 1.18
C ARG A 179 9.51 10.47 1.09
N HIS A 180 9.10 11.00 2.23
CA HIS A 180 8.75 12.39 2.45
C HIS A 180 9.81 13.00 3.33
N ILE A 181 10.65 13.87 2.76
CA ILE A 181 11.73 14.55 3.47
C ILE A 181 11.46 16.05 3.43
N TRP A 182 11.33 16.66 4.60
CA TRP A 182 11.07 18.10 4.69
C TRP A 182 11.65 18.69 5.97
N LYS A 183 11.78 20.02 5.98
CA LYS A 183 12.06 20.78 7.18
C LYS A 183 10.79 21.48 7.62
N ASP A 184 10.27 21.12 8.78
CA ASP A 184 9.04 21.69 9.31
C ASP A 184 9.21 23.17 9.63
N GLY A 185 8.35 24.02 9.04
CA GLY A 185 8.48 25.48 9.15
C GLY A 185 8.21 26.01 10.55
N GLY A 186 7.37 25.32 11.34
CA GLY A 186 7.01 25.74 12.70
C GLY A 186 8.07 25.38 13.74
N SER A 187 8.60 24.14 13.68
CA SER A 187 9.57 23.62 14.64
C SER A 187 11.02 23.69 14.18
N ASN A 188 11.27 23.93 12.89
CA ASN A 188 12.60 23.89 12.26
C ASN A 188 13.30 22.51 12.35
N ILE A 189 12.54 21.45 12.65
CA ILE A 189 12.98 20.06 12.69
C ILE A 189 12.91 19.46 11.29
N SER A 190 13.94 18.72 10.89
CA SER A 190 13.91 17.92 9.66
C SER A 190 13.28 16.56 9.94
N TYR A 191 12.35 16.16 9.07
CA TYR A 191 11.69 14.87 9.10
C TYR A 191 12.00 14.07 7.84
N ASP A 192 11.94 12.75 8.00
CA ASP A 192 12.11 11.75 6.97
C ASP A 192 11.14 10.62 7.28
N VAL A 193 10.06 10.57 6.51
CA VAL A 193 8.92 9.68 6.76
C VAL A 193 8.65 8.88 5.50
N ALA A 194 8.62 7.56 5.61
CA ALA A 194 8.15 6.71 4.54
C ALA A 194 6.64 6.46 4.69
N ALA A 195 5.91 6.55 3.58
CA ALA A 195 4.50 6.23 3.51
C ALA A 195 4.23 5.18 2.43
N VAL A 196 3.26 4.31 2.68
CA VAL A 196 2.74 3.37 1.68
C VAL A 196 1.58 4.05 0.96
N HIS A 197 1.72 4.17 -0.34
CA HIS A 197 0.73 4.67 -1.28
C HIS A 197 0.14 3.50 -2.06
N THR A 198 -1.12 3.66 -2.48
CA THR A 198 -1.84 2.62 -3.25
C THR A 198 -2.10 3.03 -4.68
N VAL A 199 -1.77 4.27 -5.07
CA VAL A 199 -1.85 4.77 -6.46
C VAL A 199 -0.49 5.28 -6.92
N GLY A 200 -0.37 5.57 -8.22
CA GLY A 200 0.86 6.14 -8.76
C GLY A 200 1.08 7.56 -8.23
N LYS A 201 2.34 8.02 -8.25
CA LYS A 201 2.71 9.38 -7.81
C LYS A 201 1.86 10.47 -8.49
N ASP A 202 1.62 10.33 -9.80
CA ASP A 202 0.87 11.33 -10.58
C ASP A 202 -0.63 11.36 -10.25
N ASP A 203 -1.14 10.30 -9.61
CA ASP A 203 -2.52 10.18 -9.16
C ASP A 203 -2.69 10.55 -7.67
N GLU A 204 -1.58 10.81 -6.97
CA GLU A 204 -1.62 11.19 -5.55
C GLU A 204 -1.95 12.68 -5.37
N ALA A 205 -2.89 12.95 -4.47
CA ALA A 205 -3.16 14.31 -4.01
C ALA A 205 -1.99 14.86 -3.20
N ALA A 206 -1.78 16.18 -3.26
CA ALA A 206 -0.83 16.86 -2.40
C ALA A 206 -1.23 16.77 -0.92
N TYR A 207 -0.25 16.97 -0.04
CA TYR A 207 -0.48 17.11 1.40
C TYR A 207 -1.53 18.20 1.68
N GLY A 208 -2.55 17.89 2.48
CA GLY A 208 -3.61 18.85 2.81
C GLY A 208 -4.69 19.02 1.75
N GLU A 209 -4.60 18.30 0.63
CA GLU A 209 -5.54 18.37 -0.47
C GLU A 209 -6.36 17.07 -0.63
N CYS A 210 -7.51 17.21 -1.28
CA CYS A 210 -8.33 16.08 -1.70
C CYS A 210 -7.99 15.67 -3.13
N PRO A 211 -8.05 14.37 -3.47
CA PRO A 211 -7.94 13.91 -4.85
C PRO A 211 -8.97 14.60 -5.76
N THR A 212 -8.55 14.98 -6.96
CA THR A 212 -9.41 15.69 -7.94
C THR A 212 -10.16 14.74 -8.88
N THR A 213 -9.83 13.45 -8.88
CA THR A 213 -10.48 12.38 -9.68
C THR A 213 -10.46 11.06 -8.95
#